data_AF-A0A1S9NCL7-F1
#
_entry.id   AF-A0A1S9NCL7-F1
#
_cell.length_a   1.000
_cell.length_b   1.000
_cell.length_c   1.000
_cell.angle_alpha   90.00
_cell.angle_beta   90.00
_cell.angle_gamma   90.00
#
_symmetry.space_group_name_H-M   'P 1'
#
loop_
_entity.id
_entity.type
_entity.pdbx_description
1 polymer ?
#
loop_
_entity_poly.entity_id
_entity_poly.type
_entity_poly.pdbx_seq_one_letter_code
_entity_poly.pdbx_strand_id
1 'polypeptide(L)'
;MNQLIKKKMSQISEKKKKGFTLIELIIVIAIIAILAAIALPKFGAAKHNADVAADQANAKIIATAVATAIANGEIDEDATSIDTDDITPYIDGHTMPDAKIGDFSITYSKANGVRISNDDGLVYPVS
;
A
#
# COMPACT_ATOMS: atom_id res chain seq x y z
N MET A 1 15.93 58.64 -45.58
CA MET A 1 15.43 58.60 -44.19
C MET A 1 15.19 57.19 -43.60
N ASN A 2 15.12 56.10 -44.39
CA ASN A 2 14.64 54.79 -43.87
C ASN A 2 15.71 53.74 -43.52
N GLN A 3 17.00 54.09 -43.52
CA GLN A 3 18.06 53.12 -43.19
C GLN A 3 18.29 52.97 -41.67
N LEU A 4 17.96 53.99 -40.89
CA LEU A 4 18.13 53.99 -39.43
C LEU A 4 17.08 53.13 -38.73
N ILE A 5 15.86 53.06 -39.29
CA ILE A 5 14.77 52.23 -38.76
C ILE A 5 15.04 50.74 -39.03
N LYS A 6 15.54 50.38 -40.23
CA LYS A 6 15.97 49.00 -40.55
C LYS A 6 17.10 48.50 -39.64
N LYS A 7 18.08 49.36 -39.34
CA LYS A 7 19.21 49.01 -38.44
C LYS A 7 18.74 48.81 -36.99
N LYS A 8 17.79 49.62 -36.50
CA LYS A 8 17.17 49.42 -35.16
C LYS A 8 16.30 48.16 -35.10
N MET A 9 15.52 47.85 -36.13
CA MET A 9 14.69 46.63 -36.14
C MET A 9 15.53 45.33 -36.23
N SER A 10 16.65 45.35 -36.97
CA SER A 10 17.59 44.22 -37.02
C SER A 10 18.28 43.94 -35.68
N GLN A 11 18.35 44.91 -34.77
CA GLN A 11 18.96 44.76 -33.46
C GLN A 11 17.96 44.33 -32.36
N ILE A 12 16.65 44.29 -32.64
CA ILE A 12 15.63 44.14 -31.59
C ILE A 12 15.34 42.69 -31.17
N SER A 13 15.63 41.63 -31.95
CA SER A 13 15.37 40.28 -31.40
C SER A 13 16.02 39.11 -32.13
N GLU A 14 17.35 39.07 -32.20
CA GLU A 14 18.09 37.80 -32.21
C GLU A 14 18.41 37.42 -30.76
N LYS A 15 17.38 37.23 -29.92
CA LYS A 15 17.58 36.61 -28.61
C LYS A 15 18.02 35.17 -28.88
N LYS A 16 19.32 34.91 -28.84
CA LYS A 16 19.86 33.54 -28.88
C LYS A 16 19.07 32.71 -27.88
N LYS A 17 18.22 31.80 -28.38
CA LYS A 17 17.52 30.85 -27.52
C LYS A 17 18.61 30.01 -26.85
N LYS A 18 18.83 30.22 -25.57
CA LYS A 18 19.71 29.35 -24.77
C LYS A 18 19.01 27.99 -24.70
N GLY A 19 19.48 27.04 -25.50
CA GLY A 19 19.06 25.65 -25.41
C GLY A 19 19.71 24.99 -24.19
N PHE A 20 19.04 23.96 -23.66
CA PHE A 20 19.59 23.10 -22.64
C PHE A 20 20.78 22.31 -23.21
N THR A 21 21.88 22.23 -22.48
CA THR A 21 23.05 21.46 -22.91
C THR A 21 22.86 19.98 -22.59
N LEU A 22 23.43 19.09 -23.40
CA LEU A 22 23.38 17.64 -23.12
C LEU A 22 24.06 17.30 -21.80
N ILE A 23 25.11 18.05 -21.41
CA ILE A 23 25.80 17.82 -20.14
C ILE A 23 24.92 18.17 -18.94
N GLU A 24 24.13 19.24 -19.01
CA GLU A 24 23.16 19.56 -17.96
C GLU A 24 22.12 18.45 -17.81
N LEU A 25 21.67 17.84 -18.91
CA LEU A 25 20.74 16.70 -18.84
C LEU A 25 21.38 15.48 -18.18
N ILE A 26 22.62 15.18 -18.55
CA ILE A 26 23.35 14.01 -18.06
C ILE A 26 23.61 14.11 -16.55
N ILE A 27 23.95 15.30 -16.04
CA ILE A 27 24.17 15.49 -14.60
C ILE A 27 22.86 15.31 -13.82
N VAL A 28 21.73 15.79 -14.37
CA VAL A 28 20.42 15.65 -13.71
C VAL A 28 20.01 14.18 -13.59
N ILE A 29 20.11 13.40 -14.68
CA ILE A 29 19.77 11.98 -14.62
C ILE A 29 20.72 11.20 -13.71
N ALA A 30 22.00 11.60 -13.63
CA ALA A 30 22.98 10.98 -12.74
C ALA A 30 22.60 11.18 -11.26
N ILE A 31 22.18 12.39 -10.88
CA ILE A 31 21.74 12.67 -9.50
C ILE A 31 20.43 11.91 -9.19
N ILE A 32 19.46 11.90 -10.12
CA ILE A 32 18.20 11.16 -9.95
C ILE A 32 18.49 9.66 -9.78
N ALA A 33 19.42 9.08 -10.54
CA ALA A 33 19.78 7.67 -10.45
C ALA A 33 20.35 7.31 -9.06
N ILE A 34 21.21 8.17 -8.49
CA ILE A 34 21.76 7.96 -7.14
C ILE A 34 20.65 8.00 -6.08
N LEU A 35 19.75 8.98 -6.16
CA LEU A 35 18.62 9.10 -5.23
C LEU A 35 17.66 7.90 -5.35
N ALA A 36 17.34 7.49 -6.58
CA ALA A 36 16.47 6.35 -6.85
C ALA A 36 17.06 5.03 -6.32
N ALA A 37 18.37 4.83 -6.47
CA ALA A 37 19.07 3.65 -5.97
C ALA A 37 18.91 3.44 -4.45
N ILE A 38 18.83 4.53 -3.67
CA ILE A 38 18.64 4.46 -2.21
C ILE A 38 17.16 4.39 -1.85
N ALA A 39 16.30 5.11 -2.58
CA ALA A 39 14.88 5.23 -2.26
C ALA A 39 14.07 3.95 -2.58
N LEU A 40 14.29 3.34 -3.75
CA LEU A 40 13.53 2.18 -4.22
C LEU A 40 13.57 0.96 -3.27
N PRO A 41 14.73 0.49 -2.76
CA PRO A 41 14.74 -0.68 -1.87
C PRO A 41 14.04 -0.39 -0.54
N LYS A 42 14.16 0.83 -0.02
CA LYS A 42 13.51 1.23 1.23
C LYS A 42 11.99 1.29 1.11
N PHE A 43 11.50 1.74 -0.06
CA PHE A 43 10.07 1.85 -0.30
C PHE A 43 9.36 0.49 -0.27
N GLY A 44 9.96 -0.54 -0.86
CA GLY A 44 9.38 -1.90 -0.85
C GLY A 44 9.20 -2.46 0.55
N ALA A 45 10.24 -2.39 1.39
CA ALA A 45 10.17 -2.87 2.77
C ALA A 45 9.18 -2.05 3.62
N ALA A 46 9.14 -0.73 3.45
CA ALA A 46 8.20 0.12 4.16
C ALA A 46 6.74 -0.17 3.77
N LYS A 47 6.48 -0.41 2.48
CA LYS A 47 5.16 -0.78 1.98
C LYS A 47 4.71 -2.13 2.53
N HIS A 48 5.56 -3.15 2.45
CA HIS A 48 5.29 -4.46 3.01
C HIS A 48 5.01 -4.41 4.52
N ASN A 49 5.82 -3.69 5.30
CA ASN A 49 5.58 -3.53 6.73
C ASN A 49 4.24 -2.82 7.03
N ALA A 50 3.84 -1.86 6.20
CA ALA A 50 2.54 -1.21 6.32
C ALA A 50 1.39 -2.17 6.00
N ASP A 51 1.57 -3.07 5.02
CA ASP A 51 0.60 -4.09 4.66
C ASP A 51 0.46 -5.14 5.78
N VAL A 52 1.57 -5.62 6.37
CA VAL A 52 1.55 -6.51 7.54
C VAL A 52 0.84 -5.86 8.72
N ALA A 53 1.12 -4.59 9.01
CA ALA A 53 0.46 -3.87 10.10
C ALA A 53 -1.05 -3.67 9.86
N ALA A 54 -1.46 -3.41 8.62
CA ALA A 54 -2.86 -3.32 8.23
C ALA A 54 -3.57 -4.66 8.39
N ASP A 55 -2.94 -5.76 7.96
CA ASP A 55 -3.49 -7.11 8.07
C ASP A 55 -3.63 -7.54 9.53
N GLN A 56 -2.69 -7.20 10.40
CA GLN A 56 -2.80 -7.43 11.85
C GLN A 56 -3.99 -6.69 12.48
N ALA A 57 -4.23 -5.45 12.07
CA ALA A 57 -5.38 -4.68 12.53
C ALA A 57 -6.70 -5.29 12.05
N ASN A 58 -6.77 -5.65 10.76
CA ASN A 58 -7.95 -6.29 10.16
C ASN A 58 -8.23 -7.65 10.78
N ALA A 59 -7.21 -8.47 10.99
CA ALA A 59 -7.33 -9.77 11.63
C ALA A 59 -7.87 -9.66 13.06
N LYS A 60 -7.51 -8.61 13.82
CA LYS A 60 -8.08 -8.39 15.15
C LYS A 60 -9.58 -8.09 15.11
N ILE A 61 -10.04 -7.34 14.10
CA ILE A 61 -11.47 -7.07 13.88
C ILE A 61 -12.19 -8.38 13.61
N ILE A 62 -11.68 -9.19 12.67
CA ILE A 62 -12.21 -10.51 12.32
C ILE A 62 -12.25 -11.42 13.55
N ALA A 63 -11.17 -11.49 14.34
CA ALA A 63 -11.11 -12.34 15.52
C ALA A 63 -12.15 -11.96 16.58
N THR A 64 -12.43 -10.66 16.72
CA THR A 64 -13.47 -10.17 17.63
C THR A 64 -14.87 -10.54 17.12
N ALA A 65 -15.09 -10.43 15.80
CA ALA A 65 -16.33 -10.86 15.16
C ALA A 65 -16.58 -12.36 15.35
N VAL A 66 -15.55 -13.19 15.10
CA VAL A 66 -15.59 -14.64 15.34
C VAL A 66 -15.94 -14.96 16.80
N ALA A 67 -15.26 -14.30 17.76
CA ALA A 67 -15.53 -14.53 19.17
C ALA A 67 -16.98 -14.17 19.56
N THR A 68 -17.55 -13.13 18.93
CA THR A 68 -18.94 -12.71 19.15
C THR A 68 -19.92 -13.70 18.53
N ALA A 69 -19.67 -14.17 17.31
CA ALA A 69 -20.49 -15.18 16.63
C ALA A 69 -20.53 -16.51 17.39
N ILE A 70 -19.40 -16.95 17.93
CA ILE A 70 -19.33 -18.13 18.82
C ILE A 70 -20.14 -17.90 20.10
N ALA A 71 -20.01 -16.72 20.72
CA ALA A 71 -20.76 -16.40 21.94
C ALA A 71 -22.28 -16.36 21.72
N ASN A 72 -22.72 -16.02 20.52
CA ASN A 72 -24.13 -16.04 20.12
C ASN A 72 -24.63 -17.42 19.68
N GLY A 73 -23.73 -18.42 19.59
CA GLY A 73 -24.07 -19.79 19.21
C GLY A 73 -24.31 -19.98 17.72
N GLU A 74 -23.87 -19.05 16.87
CA GLU A 74 -24.00 -19.14 15.41
C GLU A 74 -22.90 -20.00 14.78
N ILE A 75 -21.74 -20.06 15.44
CA ILE A 75 -20.61 -20.90 15.04
C ILE A 75 -20.46 -22.02 16.08
N ASP A 76 -20.44 -23.27 15.61
CA ASP A 76 -20.15 -24.43 16.45
C ASP A 76 -18.71 -24.36 17.00
N GLU A 77 -18.53 -24.69 18.28
CA GLU A 77 -17.21 -24.72 18.93
C GLU A 77 -16.27 -25.77 18.30
N ASP A 78 -16.81 -26.72 17.56
CA ASP A 78 -16.05 -27.74 16.84
C ASP A 78 -15.79 -27.37 15.36
N ALA A 79 -16.27 -26.22 14.89
CA ALA A 79 -16.05 -25.75 13.52
C ALA A 79 -14.56 -25.40 13.30
N THR A 80 -13.92 -26.14 12.39
CA THR A 80 -12.51 -25.92 12.03
C THR A 80 -12.34 -24.80 10.99
N SER A 81 -13.35 -24.60 10.14
CA SER A 81 -13.44 -23.53 9.15
C SER A 81 -14.65 -22.65 9.46
N ILE A 82 -14.44 -21.33 9.48
CA ILE A 82 -15.50 -20.35 9.70
C ILE A 82 -15.91 -19.78 8.35
N ASP A 83 -17.20 -19.80 8.05
CA ASP A 83 -17.74 -19.09 6.90
C ASP A 83 -17.68 -17.59 7.16
N THR A 84 -17.31 -16.83 6.14
CA THR A 84 -17.31 -15.37 6.19
C THR A 84 -18.72 -14.82 6.42
N ASP A 85 -19.75 -15.52 5.95
CA ASP A 85 -21.13 -15.08 6.09
C ASP A 85 -21.58 -15.05 7.56
N ASP A 86 -21.09 -15.98 8.40
CA ASP A 86 -21.43 -16.06 9.83
C ASP A 86 -20.82 -14.94 10.67
N ILE A 87 -19.75 -14.31 10.18
CA ILE A 87 -19.01 -13.27 10.92
C ILE A 87 -19.28 -11.87 10.40
N THR A 88 -19.72 -11.72 9.14
CA THR A 88 -20.04 -10.41 8.54
C THR A 88 -21.04 -9.57 9.36
N PRO A 89 -22.05 -10.12 10.06
CA PRO A 89 -22.97 -9.30 10.86
C PRO A 89 -22.29 -8.61 12.04
N TYR A 90 -21.18 -9.15 12.52
CA TYR A 90 -20.44 -8.68 13.70
C TYR A 90 -19.27 -7.75 13.36
N ILE A 91 -19.05 -7.48 12.07
CA ILE A 91 -18.05 -6.53 11.61
C ILE A 91 -18.74 -5.19 11.34
N ASP A 92 -18.11 -4.10 11.79
CA ASP A 92 -18.62 -2.75 11.52
C ASP A 92 -18.69 -2.49 10.01
N GLY A 93 -19.85 -2.00 9.55
CA GLY A 93 -20.14 -1.82 8.13
C GLY A 93 -20.53 -3.11 7.37
N HIS A 94 -20.59 -4.26 8.04
CA HIS A 94 -21.00 -5.56 7.46
C HIS A 94 -20.20 -5.99 6.22
N THR A 95 -18.97 -5.50 6.09
CA THR A 95 -18.07 -5.87 5.01
C THR A 95 -16.79 -6.46 5.57
N MET A 96 -16.41 -7.62 5.05
CA MET A 96 -15.17 -8.28 5.42
C MET A 96 -13.97 -7.39 5.07
N PRO A 97 -13.02 -7.15 5.99
CA PRO A 97 -11.84 -6.39 5.65
C PRO A 97 -10.92 -7.21 4.74
N ASP A 98 -10.49 -6.59 3.64
CA ASP A 98 -9.58 -7.23 2.68
C ASP A 98 -8.17 -7.37 3.26
N ALA A 99 -7.54 -8.51 3.00
CA ALA A 99 -6.11 -8.69 3.20
C ALA A 99 -5.32 -7.80 2.21
N LYS A 100 -4.23 -7.21 2.68
CA LYS A 100 -3.27 -6.49 1.84
C LYS A 100 -2.21 -7.43 1.28
N ILE A 101 -2.01 -8.58 1.93
CA ILE A 101 -1.13 -9.64 1.49
C ILE A 101 -1.98 -10.91 1.30
N GLY A 102 -2.20 -11.33 0.06
CA GLY A 102 -2.92 -12.57 -0.23
C GLY A 102 -4.37 -12.55 0.23
N ASP A 103 -4.82 -13.67 0.81
CA ASP A 103 -6.17 -13.86 1.35
C ASP A 103 -6.13 -14.25 2.83
N PHE A 104 -7.16 -13.85 3.59
CA PHE A 104 -7.30 -14.30 4.98
C PHE A 104 -7.85 -15.74 5.06
N SER A 105 -7.17 -16.60 5.79
CA SER A 105 -7.67 -17.90 6.22
C SER A 105 -7.97 -17.86 7.72
N ILE A 106 -9.23 -18.17 8.07
CA ILE A 106 -9.73 -18.11 9.44
C ILE A 106 -9.93 -19.55 9.92
N THR A 107 -9.30 -19.89 11.02
CA THR A 107 -9.40 -21.20 11.66
C THR A 107 -9.75 -21.00 13.13
N TYR A 108 -10.65 -21.83 13.64
CA TYR A 108 -10.95 -21.88 15.06
C TYR A 108 -10.69 -23.28 15.61
N SER A 109 -10.22 -23.32 16.85
CA SER A 109 -10.12 -24.56 17.62
C SER A 109 -10.25 -24.24 19.10
N LYS A 110 -11.06 -25.00 19.82
CA LYS A 110 -11.22 -24.88 21.28
C LYS A 110 -9.90 -24.86 22.06
N ALA A 111 -8.87 -25.57 21.57
CA ALA A 111 -7.57 -25.63 22.22
C ALA A 111 -6.69 -24.39 21.96
N ASN A 112 -6.82 -23.77 20.78
CA ASN A 112 -5.88 -22.75 20.29
C ASN A 112 -6.53 -21.38 20.03
N GLY A 113 -7.84 -21.26 20.22
CA GLY A 113 -8.62 -20.05 19.94
C GLY A 113 -8.76 -19.74 18.45
N VAL A 114 -9.04 -18.47 18.15
CA VAL A 114 -9.13 -17.96 16.78
C VAL A 114 -7.73 -17.74 16.22
N ARG A 115 -7.47 -18.26 15.02
CA ARG A 115 -6.23 -18.09 14.28
C ARG A 115 -6.56 -17.53 12.91
N ILE A 116 -5.82 -16.51 12.51
CA ILE A 116 -5.97 -15.89 11.19
C ILE A 116 -4.59 -15.84 10.56
N SER A 117 -4.49 -16.40 9.36
CA SER A 117 -3.27 -16.35 8.55
C SER A 117 -3.54 -15.68 7.22
N ASN A 118 -2.49 -15.11 6.64
CA ASN A 118 -2.43 -14.65 5.26
C ASN A 118 -1.29 -15.37 4.52
N ASP A 119 -0.96 -14.96 3.29
CA ASP A 119 0.11 -15.60 2.50
C ASP A 119 1.51 -15.48 3.13
N ASP A 120 1.73 -14.50 4.01
CA ASP A 120 2.99 -14.33 4.76
C ASP A 120 3.02 -15.16 6.06
N GLY A 121 1.90 -15.79 6.44
CA GLY A 121 1.81 -16.70 7.58
C GLY A 121 0.80 -16.24 8.64
N LEU A 122 1.09 -16.54 9.91
CA LEU A 122 0.17 -16.25 11.02
C LEU A 122 0.12 -14.75 11.33
N VAL A 123 -1.07 -14.17 11.24
CA VAL A 123 -1.32 -12.73 11.49
C VAL A 123 -1.99 -12.52 12.85
N TYR A 124 -2.83 -13.47 13.29
CA TYR A 124 -3.48 -13.43 14.60
C TYR A 124 -3.49 -14.83 15.25
N PRO A 125 -3.24 -14.95 16.56
CA PRO A 125 -2.85 -13.88 17.48
C PRO A 125 -1.43 -13.36 17.18
N VAL A 126 -1.24 -12.04 17.33
CA VAL A 126 0.10 -11.44 17.24
C VAL A 126 0.96 -11.94 18.40
N SER A 127 2.21 -12.32 18.10
CA SER A 127 3.19 -12.75 19.10
C SER A 127 3.70 -11.59 19.95
#